data_AF-A0A949D9Z0-F1
#
_entry.id   AF-A0A949D9Z0-F1
#
_cell.length_a   1.000
_cell.length_b   1.000
_cell.length_c   1.000
_cell.angle_alpha   90.00
_cell.angle_beta   90.00
_cell.angle_gamma   90.00
#
_symmetry.space_group_name_H-M   'P 1'
#
loop_
_entity.id
_entity.type
_entity.pdbx_description
1 polymer ?
#
loop_
_entity_poly.entity_id
_entity_poly.type
_entity_poly.pdbx_seq_one_letter_code
_entity_poly.pdbx_strand_id
1 'polypeptide(L)'
;MSQPPKATLAEQINTTGFRRWHEYELTRSFGYLGLGVLTLFVALAMLEGVFAAPVRLEGGIRLILSFVCLWVTGWAWLRFMKILVVAESISRQVVCDQCKRYGLIRIIHEDLKQEHREHHMVCQCKKCDYIWQLAYTLQLPNARV
;
A
#
# COMPACT_ATOMS: atom_id res chain seq x y z
N MET A 1 -3.76 -25.19 -18.50
CA MET A 1 -3.92 -24.95 -17.05
C MET A 1 -4.09 -23.46 -16.82
N SER A 2 -5.34 -22.99 -16.82
CA SER A 2 -5.69 -21.58 -16.59
C SER A 2 -5.47 -21.27 -15.11
N GLN A 3 -4.47 -20.43 -14.84
CA GLN A 3 -4.23 -19.86 -13.52
C GLN A 3 -5.53 -19.16 -13.06
N PRO A 4 -6.04 -19.42 -11.84
CA PRO A 4 -7.24 -18.76 -11.36
C PRO A 4 -7.02 -17.25 -11.46
N PRO A 5 -7.97 -16.47 -12.01
CA PRO A 5 -7.78 -15.03 -12.15
C PRO A 5 -7.56 -14.48 -10.76
N LYS A 6 -6.37 -13.87 -10.52
CA LYS A 6 -6.18 -12.99 -9.36
C LYS A 6 -7.37 -12.05 -9.35
N ALA A 7 -8.15 -12.01 -8.27
CA ALA A 7 -9.25 -11.07 -8.14
C ALA A 7 -8.70 -9.67 -8.44
N THR A 8 -9.05 -9.14 -9.61
CA THR A 8 -8.40 -7.95 -10.14
C THR A 8 -8.82 -6.76 -9.27
N LEU A 9 -8.05 -5.66 -9.32
CA LEU A 9 -8.37 -4.48 -8.52
C LEU A 9 -9.79 -3.99 -8.85
N ALA A 10 -10.19 -4.10 -10.12
CA ALA A 10 -11.53 -3.81 -10.58
C ALA A 10 -12.60 -4.61 -9.85
N GLU A 11 -12.38 -5.91 -9.66
CA GLU A 11 -13.36 -6.78 -9.00
C GLU A 11 -13.53 -6.42 -7.53
N GLN A 12 -12.42 -6.13 -6.83
CA GLN A 12 -12.47 -5.71 -5.42
C GLN A 12 -13.18 -4.36 -5.24
N ILE A 13 -12.92 -3.40 -6.12
CA ILE A 13 -13.57 -2.08 -6.09
C ILE A 13 -15.06 -2.20 -6.47
N ASN A 14 -15.42 -3.06 -7.43
CA ASN A 14 -16.81 -3.26 -7.84
C ASN A 14 -17.65 -3.97 -6.78
N THR A 15 -17.08 -4.97 -6.08
CA THR A 15 -17.77 -5.75 -5.04
C THR A 15 -17.89 -4.99 -3.72
N THR A 16 -16.79 -4.42 -3.24
CA THR A 16 -16.72 -3.77 -1.91
C THR A 16 -17.13 -2.30 -1.96
N GLY A 17 -17.07 -1.68 -3.15
CA GLY A 17 -17.23 -0.26 -3.36
C GLY A 17 -15.93 0.51 -3.14
N PHE A 18 -15.68 1.52 -3.98
CA PHE A 18 -14.46 2.34 -3.96
C PHE A 18 -14.13 2.91 -2.58
N ARG A 19 -15.13 3.45 -1.87
CA ARG A 19 -14.93 4.05 -0.56
C ARG A 19 -14.40 3.05 0.48
N ARG A 20 -15.02 1.87 0.56
CA ARG A 20 -14.65 0.84 1.55
C ARG A 20 -13.30 0.21 1.23
N TRP A 21 -13.01 0.01 -0.05
CA TRP A 21 -11.70 -0.40 -0.52
C TRP A 21 -10.61 0.63 -0.12
N HIS A 22 -10.87 1.92 -0.36
CA HIS A 22 -9.94 3.00 0.01
C HIS A 22 -9.69 3.06 1.54
N GLU A 23 -10.75 2.97 2.35
CA GLU A 23 -10.63 2.92 3.81
C GLU A 23 -9.80 1.71 4.29
N TYR A 24 -9.97 0.54 3.65
CA TYR A 24 -9.18 -0.65 3.95
C TYR A 24 -7.69 -0.46 3.60
N GLU A 25 -7.39 0.07 2.42
CA GLU A 25 -6.00 0.27 1.98
C GLU A 25 -5.28 1.32 2.84
N LEU A 26 -5.99 2.39 3.25
CA LEU A 26 -5.51 3.35 4.25
C LEU A 26 -5.18 2.66 5.58
N THR A 27 -6.11 1.90 6.14
CA THR A 27 -5.93 1.22 7.43
C THR A 27 -4.73 0.27 7.39
N ARG A 28 -4.59 -0.48 6.28
CA ARG A 28 -3.45 -1.38 6.04
C ARG A 28 -2.13 -0.63 5.97
N SER A 29 -2.09 0.53 5.32
CA SER A 29 -0.88 1.37 5.29
C SER A 29 -0.49 1.83 6.70
N PHE A 30 -1.45 2.28 7.51
CA PHE A 30 -1.21 2.66 8.90
C PHE A 30 -0.72 1.50 9.77
N GLY A 31 -1.11 0.25 9.46
CA GLY A 31 -0.57 -0.94 10.10
C GLY A 31 0.95 -1.08 9.91
N TYR A 32 1.46 -0.84 8.70
CA TYR A 32 2.91 -0.85 8.43
C TYR A 32 3.64 0.30 9.12
N LEU A 33 3.01 1.48 9.20
CA LEU A 33 3.55 2.61 9.95
C LEU A 33 3.66 2.26 11.44
N GLY A 34 2.61 1.68 12.03
CA GLY A 34 2.62 1.22 13.43
C GLY A 34 3.72 0.19 13.70
N LEU A 35 3.90 -0.79 12.82
CA LEU A 35 4.99 -1.77 12.92
C LEU A 35 6.37 -1.11 12.81
N GLY A 36 6.53 -0.14 11.90
CA GLY A 36 7.76 0.65 11.77
C GLY A 36 8.09 1.43 13.05
N VAL A 37 7.08 2.07 13.66
CA VAL A 37 7.24 2.81 14.91
C VAL A 37 7.60 1.88 16.08
N LEU A 38 6.92 0.74 16.23
CA LEU A 38 7.24 -0.22 17.29
C LEU A 38 8.66 -0.78 17.15
N THR A 39 9.07 -1.13 15.93
CA THR A 39 10.43 -1.64 15.66
C THR A 39 11.50 -0.58 15.89
N LEU A 40 11.18 0.70 15.63
CA LEU A 40 12.07 1.82 15.95
C LEU A 40 12.27 1.97 17.47
N PHE A 41 11.18 1.90 18.25
CA PHE A 41 11.28 1.96 19.72
C PHE A 41 12.13 0.80 20.28
N VAL A 42 11.94 -0.42 19.77
CA VAL A 42 12.76 -1.57 20.16
C VAL A 42 14.23 -1.35 19.80
N ALA A 43 14.52 -0.80 18.61
CA ALA A 43 15.89 -0.49 18.21
C ALA A 43 16.55 0.51 19.18
N LEU A 44 15.85 1.60 19.51
CA LEU A 44 16.35 2.63 20.43
C LEU A 44 16.57 2.08 21.84
N ALA A 45 15.61 1.30 22.36
CA ALA A 45 15.73 0.68 23.69
C ALA A 45 16.90 -0.31 23.76
N MET A 46 17.11 -1.11 22.71
CA MET A 46 18.25 -2.02 22.62
C MET A 46 19.58 -1.26 22.53
N LEU A 47 19.60 -0.14 21.80
CA LEU A 47 20.78 0.72 21.67
C LEU A 47 21.18 1.35 23.01
N GLU A 48 20.24 1.93 23.76
CA GLU A 48 20.52 2.44 25.11
C GLU A 48 21.04 1.34 26.04
N GLY A 49 20.45 0.13 25.96
CA GLY A 49 20.91 -1.03 26.71
C GLY A 49 22.32 -1.51 26.36
N VAL A 50 22.87 -1.17 25.18
CA VAL A 50 24.28 -1.45 24.82
C VAL A 50 25.22 -0.54 25.60
N PHE A 51 24.88 0.74 25.75
CA PHE A 51 25.76 1.72 26.41
C PHE A 51 25.80 1.55 27.94
N ALA A 52 24.80 0.90 28.54
CA ALA A 52 24.70 0.71 29.98
C ALA A 52 25.38 -0.56 30.53
N ALA A 53 25.71 -1.56 29.69
CA ALA A 53 26.17 -2.88 30.15
C ALA A 53 27.69 -3.08 29.98
N PRO A 54 28.42 -3.57 31.02
CA PRO A 54 29.88 -3.78 30.96
C PRO A 54 30.32 -5.08 30.25
N VAL A 55 29.39 -5.92 29.77
CA VAL A 55 29.68 -7.27 29.26
C VAL A 55 29.84 -7.28 27.72
N ARG A 56 31.07 -7.53 27.24
CA ARG A 56 31.48 -7.40 25.82
C ARG A 56 30.69 -8.26 24.82
N LEU A 57 30.24 -9.46 25.22
CA LEU A 57 29.53 -10.39 24.32
C LEU A 57 28.05 -10.03 24.13
N GLU A 58 27.38 -9.56 25.19
CA GLU A 58 25.97 -9.15 25.14
C GLU A 58 25.79 -7.84 24.35
N GLY A 59 26.77 -6.93 24.43
CA GLY A 59 26.77 -5.69 23.66
C GLY A 59 26.78 -5.91 22.14
N GLY A 60 27.55 -6.89 21.65
CA GLY A 60 27.63 -7.22 20.22
C GLY A 60 26.31 -7.75 19.65
N ILE A 61 25.64 -8.65 20.38
CA ILE A 61 24.33 -9.21 19.98
C ILE A 61 23.26 -8.11 19.95
N ARG A 62 23.23 -7.25 20.98
CA ARG A 62 22.29 -6.11 21.04
C ARG A 62 22.52 -5.10 19.93
N LEU A 63 23.78 -4.84 19.56
CA LEU A 63 24.11 -3.98 18.43
C LEU A 63 23.57 -4.54 17.11
N ILE A 64 23.83 -5.83 16.82
CA ILE A 64 23.31 -6.49 15.62
C ILE A 64 21.78 -6.44 15.59
N LEU A 65 21.12 -6.73 16.72
CA LEU A 65 19.67 -6.70 16.82
C LEU A 65 19.11 -5.29 16.57
N SER A 66 19.76 -4.24 17.09
CA SER A 66 19.40 -2.85 16.82
C SER A 66 19.49 -2.51 15.32
N PHE A 67 20.54 -2.94 14.63
CA PHE A 67 20.68 -2.74 13.19
C PHE A 67 19.60 -3.50 12.40
N VAL A 68 19.26 -4.73 12.79
CA VAL A 68 18.17 -5.49 12.17
C VAL A 68 16.84 -4.79 12.39
N CYS A 69 16.54 -4.31 13.60
CA CYS A 69 15.32 -3.55 13.86
C CYS A 69 15.25 -2.26 13.04
N LEU A 70 16.34 -1.48 12.95
CA LEU A 70 16.41 -0.30 12.09
C LEU A 70 16.16 -0.63 10.61
N TRP A 71 16.71 -1.74 10.13
CA TRP A 71 16.51 -2.18 8.76
C TRP A 71 15.03 -2.54 8.49
N VAL A 72 14.40 -3.25 9.43
CA VAL A 72 12.97 -3.56 9.37
C VAL A 72 12.11 -2.30 9.43
N THR A 73 12.46 -1.33 10.27
CA THR A 73 11.79 -0.01 10.30
C THR A 73 11.87 0.68 8.94
N GLY A 74 13.05 0.76 8.34
CA GLY A 74 13.24 1.35 7.01
C GLY A 74 12.45 0.62 5.92
N TRP A 75 12.41 -0.72 5.97
CA TRP A 75 11.61 -1.54 5.06
C TRP A 75 10.10 -1.27 5.21
N ALA A 76 9.61 -1.20 6.45
CA ALA A 76 8.21 -0.90 6.74
C ALA A 76 7.82 0.51 6.26
N TRP A 77 8.71 1.49 6.45
CA TRP A 77 8.50 2.86 5.98
C TRP A 77 8.40 2.96 4.45
N LEU A 78 9.33 2.33 3.73
CA LEU A 78 9.30 2.29 2.27
C LEU A 78 8.03 1.59 1.76
N ARG A 79 7.56 0.56 2.47
CA ARG A 79 6.30 -0.12 2.16
C ARG A 79 5.09 0.79 2.38
N PHE A 80 5.05 1.50 3.50
CA PHE A 80 4.00 2.47 3.81
C PHE A 80 3.87 3.53 2.72
N MET A 81 4.97 4.20 2.36
CA MET A 81 4.96 5.27 1.35
C MET A 81 4.46 4.77 -0.01
N LYS A 82 4.86 3.56 -0.42
CA LYS A 82 4.42 2.98 -1.70
C LYS A 82 2.92 2.72 -1.76
N ILE A 83 2.34 2.18 -0.68
CA ILE A 83 0.89 1.92 -0.61
C ILE A 83 0.13 3.24 -0.65
N LEU A 84 0.60 4.24 0.10
CA LEU A 84 -0.03 5.55 0.18
C LEU A 84 -0.05 6.27 -1.17
N VAL A 85 1.07 6.26 -1.90
CA VAL A 85 1.16 6.91 -3.23
C VAL A 85 0.20 6.29 -4.23
N VAL A 86 0.06 4.96 -4.24
CA VAL A 86 -0.89 4.28 -5.14
C VAL A 86 -2.32 4.68 -4.80
N ALA A 87 -2.70 4.60 -3.52
CA ALA A 87 -4.04 4.99 -3.08
C ALA A 87 -4.36 6.46 -3.43
N GLU A 88 -3.41 7.37 -3.21
CA GLU A 88 -3.58 8.78 -3.55
C GLU A 88 -3.71 9.01 -5.06
N SER A 89 -2.89 8.33 -5.87
CA SER A 89 -2.94 8.46 -7.33
C SER A 89 -4.29 8.05 -7.91
N ILE A 90 -4.91 7.00 -7.36
CA ILE A 90 -6.24 6.53 -7.76
C ILE A 90 -7.29 7.52 -7.24
N SER A 91 -7.25 7.91 -5.96
CA SER A 91 -8.23 8.81 -5.36
C SER A 91 -8.31 10.18 -6.04
N ARG A 92 -7.17 10.72 -6.51
CA ARG A 92 -7.16 11.98 -7.28
C ARG A 92 -7.90 11.87 -8.63
N GLN A 93 -7.83 10.71 -9.28
CA GLN A 93 -8.40 10.52 -10.62
C GLN A 93 -9.86 10.02 -10.59
N VAL A 94 -10.36 9.55 -9.43
CA VAL A 94 -11.74 9.00 -9.28
C VAL A 94 -12.82 10.09 -9.14
N VAL A 95 -12.49 11.34 -9.37
CA VAL A 95 -13.46 12.45 -9.46
C VAL A 95 -14.04 12.48 -10.86
N CYS A 96 -15.37 12.41 -10.97
CA CYS A 96 -16.04 12.54 -12.27
C CYS A 96 -15.98 14.00 -12.77
N ASP A 97 -15.47 14.23 -13.97
CA ASP A 97 -15.35 15.57 -14.57
C ASP A 97 -16.71 16.25 -14.82
N GLN A 98 -17.77 15.48 -15.11
CA GLN A 98 -19.09 16.06 -15.37
C GLN A 98 -19.85 16.39 -14.08
N CYS A 99 -20.00 15.44 -13.17
CA CYS A 99 -20.85 15.60 -12.00
C CYS A 99 -20.11 16.00 -10.72
N LYS A 100 -18.76 16.06 -10.77
CA LYS A 100 -17.83 16.35 -9.66
C LYS A 100 -18.07 15.51 -8.40
N ARG A 101 -18.72 14.35 -8.57
CA ARG A 101 -19.07 13.48 -7.45
C ARG A 101 -17.96 12.48 -7.19
N TYR A 102 -17.50 12.47 -5.95
CA TYR A 102 -16.40 11.61 -5.50
C TYR A 102 -16.88 10.19 -5.16
N GLY A 103 -16.12 9.18 -5.59
CA GLY A 103 -16.22 7.80 -5.09
C GLY A 103 -17.43 6.98 -5.53
N LEU A 104 -18.23 7.47 -6.49
CA LEU A 104 -19.38 6.77 -7.08
C LEU A 104 -19.02 6.26 -8.48
N ILE A 105 -18.15 5.26 -8.52
CA ILE A 105 -17.66 4.66 -9.76
C ILE A 105 -17.95 3.17 -9.85
N ARG A 106 -18.01 2.68 -11.09
CA ARG A 106 -18.01 1.27 -11.46
C ARG A 106 -16.88 1.06 -12.47
N ILE A 107 -16.07 0.03 -12.29
CA ILE A 107 -15.00 -0.27 -13.23
C ILE A 107 -15.55 -1.22 -14.29
N ILE A 108 -15.47 -0.82 -15.56
CA ILE A 108 -15.98 -1.60 -16.71
C ILE A 108 -14.88 -2.52 -17.23
N HIS A 109 -13.66 -2.01 -17.33
CA HIS A 109 -12.55 -2.75 -17.92
C HIS A 109 -11.24 -2.42 -17.21
N GLU A 110 -10.38 -3.42 -17.10
CA GLU A 110 -9.04 -3.29 -16.52
C GLU A 110 -8.05 -3.93 -17.48
N ASP A 111 -7.18 -3.12 -18.07
CA ASP A 111 -6.14 -3.60 -18.96
C ASP A 111 -4.85 -3.81 -18.14
N LEU A 112 -4.72 -5.03 -17.63
CA LEU A 112 -3.50 -5.50 -16.98
C LEU A 112 -2.50 -5.95 -18.05
N LYS A 113 -1.85 -5.03 -18.75
CA LYS A 113 -0.70 -5.38 -19.58
C LYS A 113 0.43 -5.90 -18.70
N GLN A 114 0.70 -7.21 -18.78
CA GLN A 114 1.69 -7.91 -17.94
C GLN A 114 3.13 -7.39 -18.09
N GLU A 115 3.45 -6.68 -19.17
CA GLU A 115 4.79 -6.14 -19.43
C GLU A 115 5.01 -4.70 -18.96
N HIS A 116 3.95 -3.92 -18.67
CA HIS A 116 4.07 -2.52 -18.29
C HIS A 116 3.72 -2.29 -16.81
N ARG A 117 4.50 -1.44 -16.11
CA ARG A 117 4.21 -1.00 -14.72
C ARG A 117 2.97 -0.12 -14.62
N GLU A 118 2.52 0.41 -15.74
CA GLU A 118 1.40 1.32 -15.86
C GLU A 118 0.18 0.53 -16.32
N HIS A 119 -0.85 0.51 -15.47
CA HIS A 119 -2.09 -0.18 -15.71
C HIS A 119 -3.19 0.84 -15.96
N HIS A 120 -4.03 0.55 -16.95
CA HIS A 120 -5.15 1.41 -17.30
C HIS A 120 -6.46 0.72 -16.91
N MET A 121 -7.35 1.47 -16.28
CA MET A 121 -8.70 1.00 -15.97
C MET A 121 -9.73 2.00 -16.46
N VAL A 122 -10.78 1.48 -17.11
CA VAL A 122 -11.92 2.25 -17.60
C VAL A 122 -12.99 2.24 -16.51
N CYS A 123 -13.34 3.41 -16.03
CA CYS A 123 -14.36 3.59 -15.00
C CYS A 123 -15.54 4.40 -15.52
N GLN A 124 -16.69 4.16 -14.92
CA GLN A 124 -17.96 4.78 -15.24
C GLN A 124 -18.58 5.37 -13.97
N CYS A 125 -19.05 6.61 -14.05
CA CYS A 125 -19.80 7.21 -12.96
C CYS A 125 -21.16 6.55 -12.81
N LYS A 126 -21.53 6.09 -11.61
CA LYS A 126 -22.86 5.54 -11.33
C LYS A 126 -24.01 6.58 -11.36
N LYS A 127 -23.69 7.88 -11.43
CA LYS A 127 -24.69 8.97 -11.42
C LYS A 127 -25.01 9.53 -12.80
N CYS A 128 -23.98 9.74 -13.62
CA CYS A 128 -24.10 10.42 -14.92
C CYS A 128 -23.64 9.56 -16.10
N ASP A 129 -23.27 8.30 -15.84
CA ASP A 129 -22.76 7.33 -16.82
C ASP A 129 -21.55 7.80 -17.64
N TYR A 130 -20.91 8.91 -17.25
CA TYR A 130 -19.68 9.38 -17.86
C TYR A 130 -18.56 8.36 -17.67
N ILE A 131 -17.85 8.05 -18.75
CA ILE A 131 -16.78 7.05 -18.81
C ILE A 131 -15.44 7.78 -18.97
N TRP A 132 -14.46 7.44 -18.13
CA TRP A 132 -13.10 7.93 -18.27
C TRP A 132 -12.07 6.85 -17.97
N GLN A 133 -10.85 7.10 -18.44
CA GLN A 133 -9.71 6.23 -18.22
C GLN A 133 -8.88 6.74 -17.05
N LEU A 134 -8.52 5.83 -16.17
CA LEU A 134 -7.64 6.05 -15.02
C LEU A 134 -6.34 5.30 -15.30
N ALA A 135 -5.21 5.95 -15.07
CA ALA A 135 -3.91 5.30 -15.10
C ALA A 135 -3.40 5.12 -13.66
N TYR A 136 -2.95 3.92 -13.32
CA TYR A 136 -2.34 3.66 -12.03
C TYR A 136 -1.13 2.75 -12.18
N THR A 137 -0.06 3.06 -11.46
CA THR A 137 1.14 2.23 -11.46
C THR A 137 1.15 1.29 -10.27
N LEU A 138 1.06 -0.02 -10.51
CA LEU A 138 1.30 -1.02 -9.47
C LEU A 138 2.80 -1.11 -9.20
N GLN A 139 3.28 -0.34 -8.22
CA GLN A 139 4.66 -0.47 -7.75
C GLN A 139 4.96 -1.81 -7.04
N LEU A 140 3.94 -2.66 -6.84
CA LEU A 140 4.03 -3.92 -6.13
C LEU A 140 3.39 -5.06 -6.95
N PRO A 141 4.17 -5.76 -7.82
CA PRO A 141 3.67 -6.90 -8.58
C PRO A 141 3.26 -8.10 -7.69
N ASN A 142 3.62 -8.08 -6.41
CA ASN A 142 3.52 -9.23 -5.51
C ASN A 142 3.06 -8.89 -4.08
N ALA A 143 2.35 -7.77 -3.87
CA ALA A 143 1.62 -7.57 -2.61
C ALA A 143 0.45 -8.56 -2.57
N ARG A 144 0.74 -9.76 -2.06
CA ARG A 144 -0.21 -10.84 -1.83
C ARG A 144 -1.42 -10.28 -1.07
N VAL A 145 -2.60 -10.59 -1.62
CA VAL A 145 -3.90 -10.63 -0.92
C VAL A 145 -3.77 -11.58 0.27
#